data_AF-A0A9W8BER6-F1
#
_entry.id   AF-A0A9W8BER6-F1
#
_cell.length_a   1.000
_cell.length_b   1.000
_cell.length_c   1.000
_cell.angle_alpha   90.00
_cell.angle_beta   90.00
_cell.angle_gamma   90.00
#
_symmetry.space_group_name_H-M   'P 1'
#
loop_
_entity.id
_entity.type
_entity.pdbx_description
1 polymer ?
#
loop_
_entity_poly.entity_id
_entity_poly.type
_entity_poly.pdbx_seq_one_letter_code
_entity_poly.pdbx_strand_id
1 'polypeptide(L)'
;MLLPPPNVTGVLHIGHALTLSIQDAIARWNRMHGRNVNWVPGTDHAGISTQTVVEKRLHRETGQTRHEVGREAFVAKVWEWKQAHGDQIRQQTTRLGASLNWDQEYFTMDPRHSQLVRDAFIRLYEDGLVYRATKMVNWSCALQSVISDIEVDQIPTEGRTLIEVPGIKFKVEFGVLHTVEFSVIDPPPGGPRCVRVETTRPETMLGDVALAICSRDDRYKGLDGKRVMHPLLGQQIPIICDDILVDP
;
A
#
# COMPACT_ATOMS: atom_id res chain seq x y z
N MET A 1 -6.75 -8.65 -28.28
CA MET A 1 -7.42 -8.11 -27.08
C MET A 1 -7.07 -8.98 -25.89
N LEU A 2 -6.89 -8.40 -24.71
CA LEU A 2 -6.70 -9.14 -23.47
C LEU A 2 -7.92 -8.90 -22.59
N LEU A 3 -8.45 -9.97 -22.01
CA LEU A 3 -9.36 -9.85 -20.87
C LEU A 3 -8.52 -9.32 -19.69
N PRO A 4 -8.92 -8.22 -19.02
CA PRO A 4 -8.31 -7.82 -17.76
C PRO A 4 -8.36 -9.01 -16.81
N PRO A 5 -7.20 -9.54 -16.38
CA PRO A 5 -7.16 -10.81 -15.69
C PRO A 5 -7.84 -10.66 -14.32
N PRO A 6 -8.96 -11.38 -14.05
CA PRO A 6 -9.55 -11.35 -12.73
C PRO A 6 -8.59 -11.92 -11.69
N ASN A 7 -8.61 -11.30 -10.51
CA ASN A 7 -7.85 -11.76 -9.35
C ASN A 7 -8.36 -13.14 -8.90
N VAL A 8 -7.45 -14.04 -8.55
CA VAL A 8 -7.77 -15.37 -7.99
C VAL A 8 -8.20 -15.28 -6.52
N THR A 9 -9.01 -14.29 -6.15
CA THR A 9 -9.40 -14.00 -4.76
C THR A 9 -10.84 -14.36 -4.43
N GLY A 10 -11.63 -14.84 -5.40
CA GLY A 10 -13.03 -15.20 -5.17
C GLY A 10 -13.85 -15.43 -6.45
N VAL A 11 -15.16 -15.19 -6.33
CA VAL A 11 -16.16 -15.40 -7.39
C VAL A 11 -16.35 -14.13 -8.21
N LEU A 12 -16.54 -14.26 -9.53
CA LEU A 12 -16.86 -13.10 -10.37
C LEU A 12 -18.23 -12.50 -9.98
N HIS A 13 -18.26 -11.18 -9.81
CA HIS A 13 -19.48 -10.39 -9.57
C HIS A 13 -19.96 -9.64 -10.83
N ILE A 14 -21.08 -8.92 -10.74
CA ILE A 14 -21.72 -8.22 -11.87
C ILE A 14 -20.82 -7.22 -12.61
N GLY A 15 -19.81 -6.65 -11.94
CA GLY A 15 -18.82 -5.78 -12.58
C GLY A 15 -17.97 -6.52 -13.61
N HIS A 16 -17.61 -7.78 -13.33
CA HIS A 16 -16.94 -8.64 -14.30
C HIS A 16 -17.86 -9.00 -15.46
N ALA A 17 -19.13 -9.28 -15.18
CA ALA A 17 -20.13 -9.56 -16.22
C ALA A 17 -20.27 -8.37 -17.19
N LEU A 18 -20.35 -7.15 -16.67
CA LEU A 18 -20.39 -5.93 -17.48
C LEU A 18 -19.18 -5.82 -18.41
N THR A 19 -17.96 -5.92 -17.86
CA THR A 19 -16.71 -5.84 -18.64
C THR A 19 -16.65 -6.94 -19.70
N LEU A 20 -16.99 -8.18 -19.34
CA LEU A 20 -17.03 -9.30 -20.26
C LEU A 20 -18.03 -9.08 -21.40
N SER A 21 -19.25 -8.64 -21.10
CA SER A 21 -20.28 -8.39 -22.12
C SER A 21 -19.86 -7.30 -23.10
N ILE A 22 -19.25 -6.21 -22.61
CA ILE A 22 -18.77 -5.12 -23.47
C ILE A 22 -17.64 -5.62 -24.39
N GLN A 23 -16.63 -6.29 -23.83
CA GLN A 23 -15.50 -6.80 -24.62
C GLN A 23 -15.92 -7.89 -25.61
N ASP A 24 -16.85 -8.77 -25.22
CA ASP A 24 -17.37 -9.83 -26.08
C ASP A 24 -18.16 -9.26 -27.26
N ALA A 25 -19.00 -8.25 -27.03
CA ALA A 25 -19.73 -7.56 -28.10
C ALA A 25 -18.77 -6.94 -29.13
N ILE A 26 -17.72 -6.25 -28.65
CA ILE A 26 -16.67 -5.67 -29.51
C ILE A 26 -15.94 -6.77 -30.28
N ALA A 27 -15.56 -7.86 -29.61
CA ALA A 27 -14.82 -8.96 -30.23
C ALA A 27 -15.66 -9.64 -31.32
N ARG A 28 -16.94 -9.95 -31.04
CA ARG A 28 -17.87 -10.54 -31.99
C ARG A 28 -18.12 -9.64 -33.19
N TRP A 29 -18.43 -8.36 -32.95
CA TRP A 29 -18.67 -7.39 -34.02
C TRP A 29 -17.47 -7.31 -34.97
N ASN A 30 -16.25 -7.22 -34.44
CA ASN A 30 -15.04 -7.16 -35.27
C ASN A 30 -14.79 -8.48 -36.04
N ARG A 31 -15.04 -9.66 -35.44
CA ARG A 31 -14.94 -10.95 -36.18
C ARG A 31 -15.93 -11.01 -37.33
N MET A 32 -17.16 -10.54 -37.12
CA MET A 32 -18.19 -10.47 -38.16
C MET A 32 -17.81 -9.52 -39.30
N HIS A 33 -16.97 -8.52 -39.02
CA HIS A 33 -16.41 -7.59 -40.03
C HIS A 33 -15.13 -8.13 -40.70
N GLY A 34 -14.87 -9.44 -40.62
CA GLY A 34 -13.71 -10.08 -41.28
C GLY A 34 -12.36 -9.75 -40.65
N ARG A 35 -12.33 -9.13 -39.46
CA ARG A 35 -11.07 -8.86 -38.76
C ARG A 35 -10.62 -10.11 -38.00
N ASN A 36 -9.31 -10.33 -37.95
CA ASN A 36 -8.71 -11.37 -37.12
C ASN A 36 -8.69 -10.94 -35.65
N VAL A 37 -9.64 -11.42 -34.86
CA VAL A 37 -9.78 -11.06 -33.44
C VAL A 37 -9.36 -12.23 -32.55
N ASN A 38 -8.21 -12.06 -31.89
CA ASN A 38 -7.77 -12.89 -30.78
C ASN A 38 -8.10 -12.20 -29.45
N TRP A 39 -8.96 -12.80 -28.63
CA TRP A 39 -9.31 -12.30 -27.29
C TRP A 39 -8.91 -13.33 -26.24
N VAL A 40 -7.84 -13.04 -25.51
CA VAL A 40 -7.16 -14.01 -24.66
C VAL A 40 -7.56 -13.81 -23.20
N PRO A 41 -8.04 -14.87 -22.50
CA PRO A 41 -8.27 -14.84 -21.06
C PRO A 41 -6.96 -14.96 -20.29
N GLY A 42 -6.95 -14.45 -19.07
CA GLY A 42 -5.91 -14.76 -18.11
C GLY A 42 -6.39 -14.56 -16.69
N THR A 43 -5.61 -14.99 -15.71
CA THR A 43 -5.90 -14.79 -14.29
C THR A 43 -4.72 -14.14 -13.58
N ASP A 44 -5.01 -13.30 -12.60
CA ASP A 44 -4.00 -12.59 -11.82
C ASP A 44 -3.83 -13.24 -10.44
N HIS A 45 -2.59 -13.55 -10.09
CA HIS A 45 -2.17 -14.00 -8.76
C HIS A 45 -2.52 -13.02 -7.64
N ALA A 46 -2.67 -11.72 -7.93
CA ALA A 46 -3.11 -10.67 -7.00
C ALA A 46 -2.34 -10.58 -5.66
N GLY A 47 -1.09 -11.06 -5.62
CA GLY A 47 -0.13 -10.95 -4.50
C GLY A 47 -0.75 -10.88 -3.10
N ILE A 48 -0.75 -9.68 -2.52
CA ILE A 48 -1.22 -9.38 -1.14
C ILE A 48 -2.70 -9.75 -0.95
N SER A 49 -3.55 -9.52 -1.94
CA SER A 49 -4.98 -9.82 -1.85
C SER A 49 -5.21 -11.33 -1.74
N THR A 50 -4.53 -12.14 -2.56
CA THR A 50 -4.62 -13.61 -2.49
C THR A 50 -4.04 -14.13 -1.19
N GLN A 51 -2.87 -13.63 -0.77
CA GLN A 51 -2.27 -14.01 0.51
C GLN A 51 -3.24 -13.79 1.68
N THR A 52 -3.87 -12.60 1.73
CA THR A 52 -4.78 -12.24 2.82
C THR A 52 -6.02 -13.15 2.86
N VAL A 53 -6.59 -13.49 1.70
CA VAL A 53 -7.76 -14.37 1.62
C VAL A 53 -7.41 -15.80 2.05
N VAL A 54 -6.27 -16.33 1.57
CA VAL A 54 -5.80 -17.67 1.94
C VAL A 54 -5.43 -17.75 3.42
N GLU A 55 -4.80 -16.71 3.98
CA GLU A 55 -4.45 -16.63 5.40
C GLU A 55 -5.70 -16.59 6.30
N LYS A 56 -6.71 -15.77 5.96
CA LYS A 56 -7.98 -15.73 6.69
C LYS A 56 -8.71 -17.09 6.66
N ARG A 57 -8.66 -17.78 5.51
CA ARG A 57 -9.24 -19.11 5.37
C ARG A 57 -8.50 -20.15 6.20
N LEU A 58 -7.17 -20.17 6.11
CA LEU A 58 -6.32 -21.08 6.89
C LEU A 58 -6.61 -20.92 8.38
N HIS A 59 -6.66 -19.68 8.86
CA HIS A 59 -6.96 -19.43 10.26
C HIS A 59 -8.38 -19.87 10.65
N ARG A 60 -9.38 -19.71 9.76
CA ARG A 60 -10.75 -20.18 10.01
C ARG A 60 -10.87 -21.70 10.03
N GLU A 61 -10.14 -22.41 9.16
CA GLU A 61 -10.25 -23.86 9.00
C GLU A 61 -9.40 -24.64 10.01
N THR A 62 -8.18 -24.18 10.29
CA THR A 62 -7.22 -24.91 11.14
C THR A 62 -6.85 -24.18 12.42
N GLY A 63 -7.23 -22.90 12.55
CA GLY A 63 -6.76 -22.04 13.63
C GLY A 63 -5.30 -21.58 13.47
N GLN A 64 -4.58 -22.10 12.47
CA GLN A 64 -3.15 -21.87 12.32
C GLN A 64 -2.83 -20.56 11.59
N THR A 65 -1.66 -20.02 11.85
CA THR A 65 -1.11 -18.86 11.13
C THR A 65 -0.18 -19.27 9.98
N ARG A 66 0.05 -18.39 9.01
CA ARG A 66 0.99 -18.67 7.90
C ARG A 66 2.42 -18.96 8.38
N HIS A 67 2.78 -18.40 9.54
CA HIS A 67 4.11 -18.59 10.15
C HIS A 67 4.25 -19.98 10.75
N GLU A 68 3.18 -20.54 11.33
CA GLU A 68 3.17 -21.89 11.91
C GLU A 68 3.23 -22.98 10.84
N VAL A 69 2.58 -22.77 9.70
CA VAL A 69 2.55 -23.75 8.60
C VAL A 69 3.85 -23.70 7.77
N GLY A 70 4.56 -22.57 7.78
CA GLY A 70 5.80 -22.39 7.04
C GLY A 70 5.60 -22.06 5.56
N ARG A 71 6.64 -21.52 4.93
CA ARG A 71 6.57 -20.92 3.58
C ARG A 71 6.13 -21.91 2.50
N GLU A 72 6.78 -23.07 2.42
CA GLU A 72 6.54 -24.03 1.33
C GLU A 72 5.11 -24.58 1.37
N ALA A 73 4.64 -24.99 2.55
CA ALA A 73 3.30 -25.50 2.74
C ALA A 73 2.24 -24.39 2.55
N PHE A 74 2.51 -23.15 2.96
CA PHE A 74 1.62 -22.03 2.68
C PHE A 74 1.52 -21.73 1.17
N VAL A 75 2.65 -21.72 0.46
CA VAL A 75 2.66 -21.52 -1.01
C VAL A 75 1.90 -22.64 -1.71
N ALA A 76 2.03 -23.89 -1.28
CA ALA A 76 1.25 -25.00 -1.82
C ALA A 76 -0.27 -24.76 -1.66
N LYS A 77 -0.73 -24.30 -0.48
CA LYS A 77 -2.13 -23.93 -0.26
C LYS A 77 -2.61 -22.78 -1.14
N VAL A 78 -1.75 -21.80 -1.43
CA VAL A 78 -2.07 -20.71 -2.38
C VAL A 78 -2.27 -21.25 -3.80
N TRP A 79 -1.45 -22.23 -4.22
CA TRP A 79 -1.61 -22.88 -5.53
C TRP A 79 -2.88 -23.72 -5.60
N GLU A 80 -3.22 -24.48 -4.56
CA GLU A 80 -4.49 -25.21 -4.46
C GLU A 80 -5.68 -24.26 -4.59
N TRP A 81 -5.63 -23.13 -3.89
CA TRP A 81 -6.63 -22.08 -3.97
C TRP A 81 -6.77 -21.52 -5.40
N LYS A 82 -5.65 -21.23 -6.06
CA LYS A 82 -5.62 -20.74 -7.44
C LYS A 82 -6.31 -21.71 -8.40
N GLN A 83 -6.08 -23.01 -8.29
CA GLN A 83 -6.69 -23.98 -9.20
C GLN A 83 -8.21 -24.03 -9.02
N ALA A 84 -8.68 -24.13 -7.77
CA ALA A 84 -10.11 -24.15 -7.47
C ALA A 84 -10.85 -22.89 -7.98
N HIS A 85 -10.22 -21.71 -7.84
CA HIS A 85 -10.83 -20.45 -8.27
C HIS A 85 -10.73 -20.23 -9.78
N GLY A 86 -9.61 -20.62 -10.40
CA GLY A 86 -9.43 -20.55 -11.85
C GLY A 86 -10.51 -21.33 -12.61
N ASP A 87 -10.80 -22.56 -12.16
CA ASP A 87 -11.85 -23.40 -12.75
C ASP A 87 -13.23 -22.74 -12.65
N GLN A 88 -13.52 -22.11 -11.51
CA GLN A 88 -14.78 -21.43 -11.29
C GLN A 88 -14.93 -20.18 -12.16
N ILE A 89 -13.88 -19.36 -12.26
CA ILE A 89 -13.83 -18.17 -13.14
C ILE A 89 -14.10 -18.61 -14.59
N ARG A 90 -13.41 -19.66 -15.04
CA ARG A 90 -13.60 -20.24 -16.39
C ARG A 90 -15.04 -20.70 -16.63
N GLN A 91 -15.65 -21.37 -15.66
CA GLN A 91 -17.04 -21.80 -15.75
C GLN A 91 -17.99 -20.59 -15.86
N GLN A 92 -17.80 -19.56 -15.04
CA GLN A 92 -18.63 -18.35 -15.05
C GLN A 92 -18.52 -17.59 -16.38
N THR A 93 -17.30 -17.39 -16.90
CA THR A 93 -17.08 -16.72 -18.19
C THR A 93 -17.66 -17.52 -19.36
N THR A 94 -17.54 -18.85 -19.31
CA THR A 94 -18.10 -19.74 -20.34
C THR A 94 -19.63 -19.70 -20.32
N ARG A 95 -20.24 -19.69 -19.13
CA ARG A 95 -21.69 -19.60 -18.97
C ARG A 95 -22.26 -18.25 -19.42
N LEU A 96 -21.48 -17.18 -19.34
CA LEU A 96 -21.83 -15.87 -19.91
C LEU A 96 -21.73 -15.83 -21.45
N GLY A 97 -21.21 -16.88 -22.09
CA GLY A 97 -21.05 -16.95 -23.54
C GLY A 97 -19.86 -16.15 -24.06
N ALA A 98 -18.86 -15.83 -23.22
CA ALA A 98 -17.69 -15.08 -23.64
C ALA A 98 -16.87 -15.86 -24.70
N SER A 99 -16.64 -15.24 -25.84
CA SER A 99 -15.92 -15.82 -26.99
C SER A 99 -14.39 -15.72 -26.85
N LEU A 100 -13.88 -16.23 -25.72
CA LEU A 100 -12.47 -16.20 -25.33
C LEU A 100 -11.67 -17.31 -26.00
N ASN A 101 -10.41 -17.03 -26.30
CA ASN A 101 -9.44 -18.01 -26.80
C ASN A 101 -8.73 -18.71 -25.63
N TRP A 102 -9.33 -19.80 -25.14
CA TRP A 102 -8.80 -20.58 -24.02
C TRP A 102 -7.48 -21.30 -24.32
N ASP A 103 -7.13 -21.50 -25.59
CA ASP A 103 -5.87 -22.16 -25.98
C ASP A 103 -4.65 -21.32 -25.64
N GLN A 104 -4.84 -20.01 -25.40
CA GLN A 104 -3.78 -19.07 -25.04
C GLN A 104 -3.95 -18.50 -23.63
N GLU A 105 -4.76 -19.15 -22.78
CA GLU A 105 -4.93 -18.74 -21.39
C GLU A 105 -3.57 -18.57 -20.69
N TYR A 106 -3.46 -17.50 -19.90
CA TYR A 106 -2.25 -17.23 -19.13
C TYR A 106 -2.53 -16.97 -17.65
N PHE A 107 -1.56 -17.27 -16.81
CA PHE A 107 -1.52 -16.87 -15.43
C PHE A 107 -0.26 -16.04 -15.15
N THR A 108 -0.39 -14.99 -14.35
CA THR A 108 0.69 -14.01 -14.13
C THR A 108 1.96 -14.59 -13.52
N MET A 109 1.86 -15.70 -12.78
CA MET A 109 3.03 -16.42 -12.23
C MET A 109 3.42 -17.67 -13.01
N ASP A 110 2.89 -17.88 -14.22
CA ASP A 110 3.36 -18.99 -15.06
C ASP A 110 4.85 -18.82 -15.39
N PRO A 111 5.60 -19.92 -15.64
CA PRO A 111 7.04 -19.86 -15.92
C PRO A 111 7.41 -18.85 -17.02
N ARG A 112 6.61 -18.81 -18.10
CA ARG A 112 6.79 -17.87 -19.21
C ARG A 112 6.62 -16.41 -18.78
N HIS A 113 5.55 -16.09 -18.06
CA HIS A 113 5.29 -14.72 -17.60
C HIS A 113 6.29 -14.27 -16.55
N SER A 114 6.65 -15.17 -15.63
CA SER A 114 7.68 -14.93 -14.61
C SER A 114 9.03 -14.62 -15.23
N GLN A 115 9.40 -15.30 -16.33
CA GLN A 115 10.61 -14.99 -17.08
C GLN A 115 10.53 -13.60 -17.71
N LEU A 116 9.42 -13.25 -18.37
CA LEU A 116 9.23 -11.93 -18.97
C LEU A 116 9.31 -10.79 -17.95
N VAL A 117 8.73 -10.98 -16.74
CA VAL A 117 8.84 -10.00 -15.65
C VAL A 117 10.28 -9.85 -15.18
N ARG A 118 11.03 -10.95 -15.08
CA ARG A 118 12.47 -10.92 -14.74
C ARG A 118 13.28 -10.16 -15.78
N ASP A 119 13.05 -10.44 -17.06
CA ASP A 119 13.75 -9.78 -18.16
C ASP A 119 13.42 -8.27 -18.19
N ALA A 120 12.15 -7.91 -17.97
CA ALA A 120 11.73 -6.51 -17.84
C ALA A 120 12.40 -5.81 -16.65
N PHE A 121 12.49 -6.48 -15.49
CA PHE A 121 13.17 -5.94 -14.31
C PHE A 121 14.67 -5.70 -14.58
N ILE A 122 15.36 -6.67 -15.19
CA ILE A 122 16.78 -6.55 -15.54
C ILE A 122 16.98 -5.36 -16.49
N ARG A 123 16.15 -5.25 -17.53
CA ARG A 123 16.24 -4.13 -18.48
C ARG A 123 16.03 -2.78 -17.80
N LEU A 124 15.01 -2.65 -16.94
CA LEU A 124 14.77 -1.40 -16.21
C LEU A 124 15.90 -1.07 -15.23
N TYR A 125 16.57 -2.08 -14.68
CA TYR A 125 17.75 -1.90 -13.84
C TYR A 125 18.96 -1.44 -14.66
N GLU A 126 19.23 -2.07 -15.81
CA GLU A 126 20.29 -1.68 -16.75
C GLU A 126 20.08 -0.26 -17.30
N ASP A 127 18.83 0.14 -17.54
CA ASP A 127 18.45 1.49 -17.96
C ASP A 127 18.52 2.52 -16.80
N GLY A 128 18.88 2.11 -15.58
CA GLY A 128 18.98 2.99 -14.41
C GLY A 128 17.64 3.45 -13.81
N LEU A 129 16.52 2.84 -14.23
CA LEU A 129 15.17 3.17 -13.76
C LEU A 129 14.78 2.40 -12.49
N VAL A 130 15.43 1.28 -12.21
CA VAL A 130 15.28 0.52 -10.95
C VAL A 130 16.54 0.72 -10.12
N TYR A 131 16.37 1.10 -8.85
CA TYR A 131 17.46 1.32 -7.92
C TYR A 131 17.10 0.82 -6.51
N ARG A 132 18.12 0.62 -5.67
CA ARG A 132 17.96 0.28 -4.26
C ARG A 132 18.47 1.44 -3.41
N ALA A 133 17.60 2.01 -2.58
CA ALA A 133 17.94 3.06 -1.63
C ALA A 133 17.09 2.95 -0.36
N THR A 134 17.54 3.63 0.69
CA THR A 134 16.73 3.83 1.89
C THR A 134 15.85 5.05 1.69
N LYS A 135 14.53 4.86 1.74
CA LYS A 135 13.52 5.92 1.60
C LYS A 135 12.39 5.67 2.60
N MET A 136 11.66 6.72 2.96
CA MET A 136 10.38 6.57 3.63
C MET A 136 9.40 5.80 2.74
N VAL A 137 8.74 4.80 3.32
CA VAL A 137 7.79 3.92 2.65
C VAL A 137 6.58 3.69 3.55
N ASN A 138 5.42 3.40 2.97
CA ASN A 138 4.27 2.98 3.74
C ASN A 138 4.46 1.53 4.18
N TRP A 139 4.41 1.28 5.49
CA TRP A 139 4.58 -0.05 6.07
C TRP A 139 3.30 -0.50 6.77
N SER A 140 2.79 -1.66 6.40
CA SER A 140 1.66 -2.28 7.09
C SER A 140 2.15 -3.24 8.18
N CYS A 141 1.87 -2.93 9.44
CA CYS A 141 2.20 -3.80 10.58
C CYS A 141 1.44 -5.14 10.54
N ALA A 142 0.22 -5.16 10.00
CA ALA A 142 -0.59 -6.36 9.88
C ALA A 142 -0.06 -7.31 8.80
N LEU A 143 0.26 -6.77 7.61
CA LEU A 143 0.78 -7.56 6.50
C LEU A 143 2.27 -7.87 6.66
N GLN A 144 2.98 -7.07 7.46
CA GLN A 144 4.42 -7.07 7.60
C GLN A 144 5.13 -6.88 6.25
N SER A 145 4.64 -5.92 5.47
CA SER A 145 5.13 -5.59 4.13
C SER A 145 5.03 -4.09 3.85
N VAL A 146 5.87 -3.64 2.92
CA VAL A 146 5.72 -2.34 2.27
C VAL A 146 4.50 -2.37 1.36
N ILE A 147 3.78 -1.26 1.30
CA ILE A 147 2.65 -1.01 0.39
C ILE A 147 2.89 0.30 -0.38
N SER A 148 2.38 0.37 -1.59
CA SER A 148 2.47 1.55 -2.45
C SER A 148 1.42 2.61 -2.08
N ASP A 149 1.61 3.86 -2.49
CA ASP A 149 0.67 4.95 -2.18
C ASP A 149 -0.75 4.67 -2.73
N ILE A 150 -0.86 3.99 -3.88
CA ILE A 150 -2.16 3.62 -4.48
C ILE A 150 -2.88 2.50 -3.72
N GLU A 151 -2.20 1.78 -2.83
CA GLU A 151 -2.77 0.75 -1.97
C GLU A 151 -3.18 1.31 -0.58
N VAL A 152 -2.99 2.61 -0.35
CA VAL A 152 -3.32 3.26 0.92
C VAL A 152 -4.59 4.10 0.77
N ASP A 153 -5.64 3.68 1.47
CA ASP A 153 -6.85 4.47 1.63
C ASP A 153 -6.72 5.43 2.82
N GLN A 154 -6.98 6.71 2.60
CA GLN A 154 -6.99 7.73 3.66
C GLN A 154 -8.39 7.87 4.24
N ILE A 155 -8.50 7.69 5.57
CA ILE A 155 -9.75 7.84 6.31
C ILE A 155 -9.66 9.16 7.10
N PRO A 156 -10.39 10.21 6.70
CA PRO A 156 -10.39 11.47 7.45
C PRO A 156 -11.04 11.27 8.82
N THR A 157 -10.48 11.93 9.84
CA THR A 157 -10.96 11.87 11.21
C THR A 157 -11.10 13.30 11.74
N GLU A 158 -12.31 13.74 12.04
CA GLU A 158 -12.60 15.14 12.41
C GLU A 158 -12.30 15.46 13.89
N GLY A 159 -12.12 14.43 14.73
CA GLY A 159 -11.82 14.62 16.15
C GLY A 159 -11.50 13.30 16.84
N ARG A 160 -11.37 13.34 18.17
CA ARG A 160 -10.96 12.19 18.98
C ARG A 160 -11.83 10.96 18.71
N THR A 161 -11.24 9.94 18.09
CA THR A 161 -11.92 8.73 17.63
C THR A 161 -11.09 7.49 17.92
N LEU A 162 -11.74 6.43 18.39
CA LEU A 162 -11.12 5.12 18.61
C LEU A 162 -11.30 4.24 17.37
N ILE A 163 -10.22 3.99 16.64
CA ILE A 163 -10.21 3.23 15.39
C ILE A 163 -9.62 1.84 15.61
N GLU A 164 -10.24 0.82 15.01
CA GLU A 164 -9.69 -0.52 14.95
C GLU A 164 -8.59 -0.59 13.88
N VAL A 165 -7.36 -0.87 14.33
CA VAL A 165 -6.21 -0.97 13.43
C VAL A 165 -5.90 -2.46 13.18
N PRO A 166 -5.82 -2.91 11.91
CA PRO A 166 -5.45 -4.29 11.60
C PRO A 166 -4.16 -4.71 12.31
N GLY A 167 -4.20 -5.89 12.95
CA GLY A 167 -3.06 -6.45 13.70
C GLY A 167 -2.93 -5.96 15.15
N ILE A 168 -3.73 -4.98 15.59
CA ILE A 168 -3.75 -4.49 16.98
C ILE A 168 -5.00 -5.01 17.68
N LYS A 169 -4.85 -5.53 18.91
CA LYS A 169 -5.95 -6.18 19.67
C LYS A 169 -6.91 -5.19 20.35
N PHE A 170 -6.56 -3.92 20.40
CA PHE A 170 -7.33 -2.86 21.05
C PHE A 170 -7.49 -1.69 20.09
N LYS A 171 -8.51 -0.86 20.32
CA LYS A 171 -8.73 0.34 19.52
C LYS A 171 -7.66 1.38 19.83
N VAL A 172 -7.12 1.99 18.78
CA VAL A 172 -6.11 3.04 18.89
C VAL A 172 -6.80 4.39 18.78
N GLU A 173 -6.35 5.35 19.58
CA GLU A 173 -6.85 6.71 19.59
C GLU A 173 -6.24 7.53 18.45
N PHE A 174 -7.10 8.17 17.67
CA PHE A 174 -6.75 9.11 16.60
C PHE A 174 -7.51 10.42 16.77
N GLY A 175 -7.05 11.48 16.08
CA GLY A 175 -7.71 12.78 16.09
C GLY A 175 -7.53 13.58 17.38
N VAL A 176 -6.43 13.33 18.12
CA VAL A 176 -6.01 14.12 19.27
C VAL A 176 -4.75 14.89 18.90
N LEU A 177 -4.74 16.20 19.18
CA LEU A 177 -3.59 17.07 18.97
C LEU A 177 -2.94 17.36 20.34
N HIS A 178 -1.68 16.99 20.48
CA HIS A 178 -0.91 17.21 21.70
C HIS A 178 0.00 18.43 21.53
N THR A 179 -0.01 19.33 22.50
CA THR A 179 0.93 20.45 22.56
C THR A 179 2.11 20.09 23.47
N VAL A 180 3.32 20.23 22.94
CA VAL A 180 4.57 19.95 23.64
C VAL A 180 5.46 21.18 23.62
N GLU A 181 6.05 21.52 24.77
CA GLU A 181 6.98 22.65 24.88
C GLU A 181 8.43 22.16 24.87
N PHE A 182 9.25 22.77 24.00
CA PHE A 182 10.69 22.55 23.91
C PHE A 182 11.43 23.81 24.39
N SER A 183 12.29 23.68 25.39
CA SER A 183 13.02 24.82 25.96
C SER A 183 14.15 25.28 25.04
N VAL A 184 14.20 26.56 24.71
CA VAL A 184 15.28 27.15 23.89
C VAL A 184 16.56 27.26 24.73
N ILE A 185 17.67 26.82 24.15
CA ILE A 185 19.01 26.96 24.73
C ILE A 185 19.55 28.33 24.34
N ASP A 186 20.02 29.08 25.34
CA ASP A 186 20.50 30.46 25.20
C ASP A 186 19.51 31.35 24.43
N PRO A 187 18.29 31.57 25.00
CA PRO A 187 17.24 32.32 24.33
C PRO A 187 17.69 33.76 24.04
N PRO A 188 17.25 34.36 22.92
CA PRO A 188 17.58 35.76 22.64
C PRO A 188 17.06 36.69 23.75
N PRO A 189 17.74 37.82 24.05
CA PRO A 189 17.22 38.81 24.98
C PRO A 189 15.82 39.30 24.56
N GLY A 190 14.81 39.07 25.40
CA GLY A 190 13.40 39.38 25.10
C GLY A 190 12.72 38.42 24.11
N GLY A 191 13.40 37.37 23.67
CA GLY A 191 12.87 36.36 22.76
C GLY A 191 12.16 35.19 23.47
N PRO A 192 11.49 34.31 22.70
CA PRO A 192 10.79 33.15 23.25
C PRO A 192 11.77 32.20 23.96
N ARG A 193 11.36 31.73 25.15
CA ARG A 193 12.13 30.77 25.96
C ARG A 193 11.77 29.31 25.65
N CYS A 194 10.66 29.09 24.98
CA CYS A 194 10.22 27.77 24.53
C CYS A 194 9.59 27.86 23.13
N VAL A 195 9.60 26.73 22.43
CA VAL A 195 8.88 26.51 21.18
C VAL A 195 7.76 25.51 21.46
N ARG A 196 6.53 25.84 21.06
CA ARG A 196 5.38 24.94 21.16
C ARG A 196 5.22 24.18 19.87
N VAL A 197 5.17 22.86 19.97
CA VAL A 197 4.94 21.95 18.84
C VAL A 197 3.63 21.25 19.08
N GLU A 198 2.78 21.25 18.05
CA GLU A 198 1.54 20.49 18.03
C GLU A 198 1.74 19.22 17.20
N THR A 199 1.45 18.06 17.78
CA THR A 199 1.61 16.76 17.10
C THR A 199 0.44 15.82 17.41
N THR A 200 0.00 15.08 16.40
CA THR A 200 -0.96 13.98 16.57
C THR A 200 -0.28 12.65 16.91
N ARG A 201 1.06 12.63 16.94
CA ARG A 201 1.89 11.43 17.13
C ARG A 201 2.99 11.68 18.16
N PRO A 202 2.65 11.83 19.46
CA PRO A 202 3.65 12.07 20.49
C PRO A 202 4.68 10.94 20.59
N GLU A 203 4.35 9.72 20.18
CA GLU A 203 5.27 8.59 20.17
C GLU A 203 6.42 8.74 19.17
N THR A 204 6.27 9.57 18.12
CA THR A 204 7.35 9.81 17.15
C THR A 204 8.40 10.78 17.64
N MET A 205 8.15 11.51 18.74
CA MET A 205 9.09 12.48 19.30
C MET A 205 10.45 11.86 19.64
N LEU A 206 10.48 10.57 19.98
CA LEU A 206 11.73 9.86 20.26
C LEU A 206 12.68 9.79 19.05
N GLY A 207 12.15 10.01 17.83
CA GLY A 207 12.90 10.11 16.59
C GLY A 207 13.19 11.54 16.13
N ASP A 208 12.87 12.56 16.94
CA ASP A 208 13.06 13.96 16.57
C ASP A 208 14.56 14.28 16.39
N VAL A 209 14.87 14.90 15.25
CA VAL A 209 16.24 15.31 14.89
C VAL A 209 16.41 16.83 14.75
N ALA A 210 15.31 17.56 14.57
CA ALA A 210 15.26 19.02 14.47
C ALA A 210 13.83 19.53 14.71
N LEU A 211 13.69 20.81 15.08
CA LEU A 211 12.40 21.51 15.02
C LEU A 211 12.39 22.46 13.83
N ALA A 212 11.29 22.48 13.08
CA ALA A 212 11.11 23.39 11.96
C ALA A 212 10.27 24.61 12.37
N ILE A 213 10.67 25.81 11.93
CA ILE A 213 9.92 27.06 12.08
C ILE A 213 9.73 27.74 10.72
N CYS A 214 8.73 28.60 10.61
CA CYS A 214 8.52 29.45 9.44
C CYS A 214 9.17 30.84 9.65
N SER A 215 9.91 31.35 8.67
CA SER A 215 10.53 32.69 8.72
C SER A 215 9.50 33.82 8.83
N ARG A 216 8.28 33.57 8.34
CA ARG A 216 7.15 34.50 8.37
C ARG A 216 6.44 34.54 9.73
N ASP A 217 6.70 33.59 10.61
CA ASP A 217 6.13 33.56 11.95
C ASP A 217 6.91 34.49 12.89
N ASP A 218 6.32 35.64 13.21
CA ASP A 218 6.89 36.63 14.12
C ASP A 218 7.20 36.08 15.52
N ARG A 219 6.48 35.03 15.97
CA ARG A 219 6.65 34.45 17.31
C ARG A 219 8.04 33.80 17.49
N TYR A 220 8.62 33.28 16.41
CA TYR A 220 9.85 32.50 16.45
C TYR A 220 11.00 33.13 15.65
N LYS A 221 10.87 34.41 15.27
CA LYS A 221 11.96 35.15 14.61
C LYS A 221 13.25 35.14 15.43
N GLY A 222 14.37 34.90 14.75
CA GLY A 222 15.70 34.87 15.38
C GLY A 222 16.01 33.57 16.15
N LEU A 223 15.17 32.53 16.02
CA LEU A 223 15.45 31.19 16.51
C LEU A 223 16.12 30.28 15.48
N ASP A 224 16.16 30.66 14.20
CA ASP A 224 16.84 29.87 13.16
C ASP A 224 18.32 29.65 13.50
N GLY A 225 18.78 28.40 13.41
CA GLY A 225 20.12 27.99 13.82
C GLY A 225 20.35 27.88 15.33
N LYS A 226 19.38 28.25 16.19
CA LYS A 226 19.43 27.97 17.63
C LYS A 226 19.11 26.51 17.92
N ARG A 227 19.19 26.12 19.20
CA ARG A 227 18.91 24.76 19.64
C ARG A 227 17.86 24.77 20.74
N VAL A 228 17.10 23.69 20.81
CA VAL A 228 16.20 23.41 21.93
C VAL A 228 16.63 22.17 22.69
N MET A 229 16.22 22.08 23.95
CA MET A 229 16.31 20.87 24.76
C MET A 229 15.11 19.97 24.48
N HIS A 230 15.38 18.73 24.06
CA HIS A 230 14.34 17.72 23.85
C HIS A 230 13.74 17.29 25.20
N PRO A 231 12.43 17.43 25.42
CA PRO A 231 11.81 17.29 26.75
C PRO A 231 11.91 15.87 27.33
N LEU A 232 11.94 14.84 26.48
CA LEU A 232 11.99 13.44 26.93
C LEU A 232 13.40 12.83 26.95
N LEU A 233 14.32 13.38 26.15
CA LEU A 233 15.63 12.75 25.90
C LEU A 233 16.78 13.56 26.48
N GLY A 234 16.53 14.83 26.87
CA GLY A 234 17.58 15.72 27.37
C GLY A 234 18.68 16.03 26.33
N GLN A 235 18.43 15.73 25.05
CA GLN A 235 19.34 16.01 23.96
C GLN A 235 19.07 17.38 23.35
N GLN A 236 20.11 18.01 22.79
CA GLN A 236 19.97 19.29 22.10
C GLN A 236 19.73 19.09 20.61
N ILE A 237 18.56 19.50 20.11
CA ILE A 237 18.23 19.43 18.68
C ILE A 237 18.20 20.84 18.07
N PRO A 238 18.63 21.00 16.81
CA PRO A 238 18.61 22.29 16.12
C PRO A 238 17.19 22.75 15.78
N ILE A 239 17.03 24.07 15.69
CA ILE A 239 15.89 24.73 15.07
C ILE A 239 16.32 25.09 13.63
N ILE A 240 15.50 24.71 12.65
CA ILE A 240 15.71 24.97 11.23
C ILE A 240 14.54 25.78 10.66
N CYS A 241 14.82 26.62 9.67
CA CYS A 241 13.78 27.31 8.91
C CYS A 241 13.28 26.47 7.73
N ASP A 242 11.97 26.26 7.62
CA ASP A 242 11.31 25.64 6.47
C ASP A 242 10.01 26.39 6.12
N ASP A 243 10.08 27.24 5.11
CA ASP A 243 8.97 28.11 4.67
C ASP A 243 7.94 27.41 3.76
N ILE A 244 8.21 26.14 3.39
CA ILE A 244 7.38 25.35 2.49
C ILE A 244 6.48 24.41 3.29
N LEU A 245 7.02 23.73 4.31
CA LEU A 245 6.32 22.68 5.06
C LEU A 245 5.70 23.16 6.37
N VAL A 246 6.17 24.28 6.93
CA VAL A 246 5.63 24.83 8.19
C VAL A 246 4.55 25.86 7.90
N ASP A 247 3.35 25.59 8.41
CA ASP A 247 2.22 26.53 8.40
C ASP A 247 2.34 27.50 9.60
N PRO A 248 2.44 28.83 9.38
CA PRO A 248 2.69 29.82 10.44
C PRO A 248 1.50 30.08 11.36
#